data_AF-A0AAW6UWV6-F1
#
_entry.id   AF-A0AAW6UWV6-F1
#
_cell.length_a   1.000
_cell.length_b   1.000
_cell.length_c   1.000
_cell.angle_alpha   90.00
_cell.angle_beta   90.00
_cell.angle_gamma   90.00
#
_symmetry.space_group_name_H-M   'P 1'
#
loop_
_entity.id
_entity.type
_entity.pdbx_description
1 polymer ?
#
loop_
_entity_poly.entity_id
_entity_poly.type
_entity_poly.pdbx_seq_one_letter_code
_entity_poly.pdbx_strand_id
1 'polypeptide(L)'
;MKKRLLASLCFAAMALTACDKKTNEAPASSSTSSAVSTPSASTQPATAALSSNNAADIKNDLNQIQTLSNSRAKEAAALQEKANQAAQKGDKASLNSIVAEMKGYIARFNQDLDALSLKSTELDAVRGKIKESNNIGIELSEASIANTPDTKKITELQNRATALQKELVTEMQALQTKAQTAS
;
A
#
# COMPACT_ATOMS: atom_id res chain seq x y z
N MET A 1 -21.04 -29.82 -8.75
CA MET A 1 -19.71 -29.57 -8.14
C MET A 1 -18.96 -28.52 -8.95
N LYS A 2 -18.67 -27.33 -8.40
CA LYS A 2 -17.30 -26.80 -8.21
C LYS A 2 -17.28 -25.28 -8.04
N LYS A 3 -17.00 -24.92 -6.78
CA LYS A 3 -16.05 -23.90 -6.33
C LYS A 3 -16.40 -22.44 -6.65
N ARG A 4 -17.07 -21.84 -5.67
CA ARG A 4 -17.02 -20.40 -5.40
C ARG A 4 -15.55 -19.99 -5.28
N LEU A 5 -15.09 -19.15 -6.20
CA LEU A 5 -13.81 -18.43 -6.13
C LEU A 5 -14.09 -16.93 -6.33
N LEU A 6 -15.06 -16.40 -5.60
CA LEU A 6 -15.09 -14.97 -5.28
C LEU A 6 -14.28 -14.82 -4.00
N ALA A 7 -12.95 -14.93 -4.14
CA ALA A 7 -12.05 -14.49 -3.09
C ALA A 7 -12.29 -12.99 -2.94
N SER A 8 -13.03 -12.66 -1.88
CA SER A 8 -13.24 -11.31 -1.39
C SER A 8 -11.91 -10.56 -1.43
N LEU A 9 -11.76 -9.66 -2.40
CA LEU A 9 -10.73 -8.63 -2.38
C LEU A 9 -11.15 -7.63 -1.29
N CYS A 10 -11.05 -8.09 -0.04
CA CYS A 10 -11.42 -7.33 1.13
C CYS A 10 -10.20 -6.46 1.47
N PHE A 11 -10.14 -5.26 0.89
CA PHE A 11 -9.41 -4.17 1.50
C PHE A 11 -10.20 -3.78 2.76
N ALA A 12 -9.96 -4.52 3.85
CA ALA A 12 -10.46 -4.13 5.15
C ALA A 12 -9.81 -2.78 5.49
N ALA A 13 -10.57 -1.71 5.30
CA ALA A 13 -10.26 -0.40 5.86
C ALA A 13 -9.98 -0.60 7.35
N MET A 14 -8.72 -0.43 7.75
CA MET A 14 -8.38 -0.37 9.16
C MET A 14 -9.00 0.92 9.70
N ALA A 15 -10.23 0.79 10.19
CA ALA A 15 -10.83 1.79 11.06
C ALA A 15 -10.03 1.79 12.36
N LEU A 16 -9.05 2.69 12.45
CA LEU A 16 -8.42 3.08 13.70
C LEU A 16 -9.50 3.78 14.53
N THR A 17 -10.29 2.99 15.28
CA THR A 17 -11.09 3.54 16.37
C THR A 17 -10.11 4.04 17.42
N ALA A 18 -9.83 5.35 17.37
CA ALA A 18 -9.13 6.04 18.42
C ALA A 18 -9.94 5.89 19.72
N CYS A 19 -9.43 5.09 20.67
CA CYS A 19 -9.93 5.11 22.03
C CYS A 19 -9.48 6.42 22.68
N ASP A 20 -10.46 7.28 22.95
CA ASP A 20 -10.33 8.49 23.74
C ASP A 20 -9.88 8.12 25.17
N LYS A 21 -8.69 8.58 25.57
CA LYS A 21 -8.33 8.68 26.99
C LYS A 21 -7.42 9.89 27.23
N LYS A 22 -8.08 11.02 27.53
CA LYS A 22 -7.62 12.11 28.42
C LYS A 22 -6.95 11.51 29.68
N THR A 23 -5.88 11.98 30.31
CA THR A 23 -5.31 13.32 30.58
C THR A 23 -3.93 13.09 31.25
N ASN A 24 -2.89 13.89 30.95
CA ASN A 24 -2.32 14.91 31.88
C ASN A 24 -0.84 15.28 31.64
N GLU A 25 -0.65 16.60 31.49
CA GLU A 25 0.45 17.50 31.89
C GLU A 25 1.94 17.12 31.83
N ALA A 26 2.71 18.07 31.28
CA ALA A 26 4.17 18.22 31.32
C ALA A 26 4.68 18.69 32.70
N PRO A 27 6.02 18.78 32.93
CA PRO A 27 6.67 20.07 32.64
C PRO A 27 8.10 19.97 32.05
N ALA A 28 8.61 21.16 31.69
CA ALA A 28 9.78 21.49 30.87
C ALA A 28 11.14 21.57 31.60
N SER A 29 12.25 21.57 30.83
CA SER A 29 13.43 22.50 30.88
C SER A 29 14.64 21.88 30.12
N SER A 30 15.09 22.46 28.98
CA SER A 30 16.30 23.32 28.78
C SER A 30 17.63 22.71 29.29
N SER A 31 18.75 22.61 28.56
CA SER A 31 19.45 23.62 27.72
C SER A 31 20.68 23.04 26.97
N THR A 32 20.97 23.66 25.81
CA THR A 32 22.19 23.86 24.98
C THR A 32 23.60 23.36 25.40
N SER A 33 24.39 22.82 24.44
CA SER A 33 25.48 23.55 23.72
C SER A 33 26.30 22.71 22.71
N SER A 34 26.37 23.25 21.49
CA SER A 34 27.45 23.33 20.48
C SER A 34 28.56 22.28 20.34
N ALA A 35 28.75 21.80 19.11
CA ALA A 35 30.06 21.77 18.45
C ALA A 35 29.92 21.90 16.92
N VAL A 36 30.57 22.94 16.40
CA VAL A 36 30.77 23.29 14.98
C VAL A 36 31.71 22.29 14.31
N SER A 37 31.41 21.92 13.06
CA SER A 37 32.42 21.56 12.05
C SER A 37 31.82 21.62 10.64
N THR A 38 32.39 22.49 9.79
CA THR A 38 32.42 22.41 8.31
C THR A 38 33.86 22.80 7.91
N PRO A 39 34.42 22.43 6.73
CA PRO A 39 33.70 22.31 5.45
C PRO A 39 34.16 21.20 4.48
N SER A 40 33.29 20.79 3.55
CA SER A 40 33.62 20.77 2.12
C SER A 40 32.43 20.43 1.22
N ALA A 41 32.42 21.10 0.08
CA ALA A 41 31.40 21.08 -0.94
C ALA A 41 31.42 19.79 -1.78
N SER A 42 30.22 19.26 -2.03
CA SER A 42 29.81 18.70 -3.31
C SER A 42 28.30 18.85 -3.39
N THR A 43 27.83 19.90 -4.08
CA THR A 43 26.40 20.08 -4.41
C THR A 43 26.04 19.18 -5.58
N GLN A 44 26.01 17.87 -5.32
CA GLN A 44 25.04 17.00 -5.95
C GLN A 44 23.76 17.16 -5.12
N PRO A 45 22.55 17.25 -5.72
CA PRO A 45 21.33 17.19 -4.92
C PRO A 45 21.36 15.86 -4.19
N ALA A 46 21.67 15.89 -2.90
CA ALA A 46 21.57 14.74 -2.04
C ALA A 46 20.08 14.36 -2.08
N THR A 47 19.75 13.27 -2.76
CA THR A 47 18.58 12.49 -2.38
C THR A 47 18.71 12.30 -0.88
N ALA A 48 17.87 13.01 -0.12
CA ALA A 48 17.90 12.94 1.33
C ALA A 48 17.89 11.45 1.69
N ALA A 49 18.95 10.99 2.35
CA ALA A 49 19.06 9.58 2.71
C ALA A 49 17.83 9.23 3.55
N LEU A 50 17.15 8.14 3.18
CA LEU A 50 16.00 7.66 3.94
C LEU A 50 16.44 7.37 5.38
N SER A 51 15.61 7.75 6.34
CA SER A 51 15.80 7.36 7.72
C SER A 51 15.47 5.88 7.90
N SER A 52 16.00 5.30 8.97
CA SER A 52 15.69 3.94 9.38
C SER A 52 15.37 3.94 10.87
N ASN A 53 14.37 3.19 11.27
CA ASN A 53 13.97 3.06 12.66
C ASN A 53 13.54 4.38 13.33
N ASN A 54 13.15 5.38 12.55
CA ASN A 54 12.66 6.67 13.04
C ASN A 54 11.14 6.65 13.14
N ALA A 55 10.61 6.65 14.37
CA ALA A 55 9.18 6.54 14.62
C ALA A 55 8.36 7.70 14.04
N ALA A 56 8.91 8.93 14.04
CA ALA A 56 8.20 10.11 13.53
C ALA A 56 8.08 10.08 12.00
N ASP A 57 9.17 9.72 11.31
CA ASP A 57 9.15 9.55 9.84
C ASP A 57 8.21 8.39 9.43
N ILE A 58 8.27 7.26 10.14
CA ILE A 58 7.38 6.11 9.91
C ILE A 58 5.91 6.51 10.09
N LYS A 59 5.58 7.26 11.16
CA LYS A 59 4.22 7.75 11.42
C LYS A 59 3.75 8.69 10.31
N ASN A 60 4.59 9.61 9.89
CA ASN A 60 4.29 10.53 8.79
C ASN A 60 4.04 9.76 7.47
N ASP A 61 4.90 8.81 7.15
CA ASP A 61 4.82 8.03 5.92
C ASP A 61 3.59 7.11 5.88
N LEU A 62 3.26 6.48 7.02
CA LEU A 62 2.02 5.72 7.18
C LEU A 62 0.80 6.61 6.89
N ASN A 63 0.77 7.82 7.43
CA ASN A 63 -0.33 8.76 7.19
C ASN A 63 -0.42 9.15 5.71
N GLN A 64 0.71 9.36 5.02
CA GLN A 64 0.74 9.68 3.59
C GLN A 64 0.15 8.53 2.75
N ILE A 65 0.61 7.30 2.97
CA ILE A 65 0.12 6.12 2.23
C ILE A 65 -1.36 5.86 2.54
N GLN A 66 -1.78 5.99 3.80
CA GLN A 66 -3.17 5.80 4.19
C GLN A 66 -4.08 6.88 3.57
N THR A 67 -3.64 8.13 3.57
CA THR A 67 -4.37 9.24 2.94
C THR A 67 -4.56 8.99 1.45
N LEU A 68 -3.50 8.61 0.74
CA LEU A 68 -3.57 8.26 -0.66
C LEU A 68 -4.54 7.09 -0.90
N SER A 69 -4.39 6.00 -0.14
CA SER A 69 -5.24 4.82 -0.25
C SER A 69 -6.72 5.16 -0.05
N ASN A 70 -7.03 5.94 0.99
CA ASN A 70 -8.40 6.37 1.29
C ASN A 70 -8.98 7.26 0.18
N SER A 71 -8.18 8.18 -0.38
CA SER A 71 -8.62 9.07 -1.47
C SER A 71 -9.03 8.30 -2.74
N ARG A 72 -8.49 7.08 -2.91
CA ARG A 72 -8.72 6.23 -4.08
C ARG A 72 -9.66 5.04 -3.81
N ALA A 73 -10.09 4.85 -2.56
CA ALA A 73 -10.89 3.69 -2.15
C ALA A 73 -12.23 3.60 -2.87
N LYS A 74 -12.91 4.74 -3.11
CA LYS A 74 -14.20 4.77 -3.80
C LYS A 74 -14.09 4.30 -5.26
N GLU A 75 -13.03 4.71 -5.95
CA GLU A 75 -12.78 4.30 -7.34
C GLU A 75 -12.45 2.80 -7.42
N ALA A 76 -11.59 2.31 -6.51
CA ALA A 76 -11.28 0.87 -6.40
C ALA A 76 -12.54 0.04 -6.14
N ALA A 77 -13.36 0.44 -5.17
CA ALA A 77 -14.60 -0.27 -4.84
C ALA A 77 -15.58 -0.32 -6.01
N ALA A 78 -15.70 0.78 -6.77
CA ALA A 78 -16.55 0.82 -7.96
C ALA A 78 -16.06 -0.14 -9.07
N LEU A 79 -14.73 -0.20 -9.31
CA LEU A 79 -14.15 -1.13 -10.27
C LEU A 79 -14.34 -2.59 -9.86
N GLN A 80 -14.15 -2.89 -8.57
CA GLN A 80 -14.38 -4.23 -8.02
C GLN A 80 -15.85 -4.65 -8.15
N GLU A 81 -16.78 -3.74 -7.88
CA GLU A 81 -18.21 -4.02 -8.02
C GLU A 81 -18.58 -4.29 -9.48
N LYS A 82 -18.12 -3.46 -10.43
CA LYS A 82 -18.30 -3.72 -11.87
C LYS A 82 -17.75 -5.09 -12.27
N ALA A 83 -16.53 -5.44 -11.82
CA ALA A 83 -15.89 -6.71 -12.11
C ALA A 83 -16.73 -7.89 -11.59
N ASN A 84 -17.20 -7.80 -10.34
CA ASN A 84 -18.02 -8.83 -9.72
C ASN A 84 -19.35 -9.02 -10.46
N GLN A 85 -20.00 -7.93 -10.88
CA GLN A 85 -21.25 -8.00 -11.65
C GLN A 85 -21.03 -8.63 -13.03
N ALA A 86 -19.97 -8.25 -13.74
CA ALA A 86 -19.63 -8.83 -15.04
C ALA A 86 -19.28 -10.32 -14.92
N ALA A 87 -18.52 -10.69 -13.89
CA ALA A 87 -18.17 -12.09 -13.60
C ALA A 87 -19.40 -12.95 -13.31
N GLN A 88 -20.34 -12.46 -12.50
CA GLN A 88 -21.59 -13.18 -12.20
C GLN A 88 -22.46 -13.40 -13.45
N LYS A 89 -22.44 -12.46 -14.39
CA LYS A 89 -23.16 -12.55 -15.67
C LYS A 89 -22.42 -13.38 -16.72
N GLY A 90 -21.17 -13.77 -16.47
CA GLY A 90 -20.31 -14.40 -17.48
C GLY A 90 -19.99 -13.48 -18.66
N ASP A 91 -20.08 -12.16 -18.48
CA ASP A 91 -19.88 -11.17 -19.54
C ASP A 91 -18.40 -10.91 -19.77
N LYS A 92 -17.81 -11.73 -20.65
CA LYS A 92 -16.38 -11.64 -20.99
C LYS A 92 -15.99 -10.30 -21.63
N ALA A 93 -16.88 -9.67 -22.40
CA ALA A 93 -16.57 -8.40 -23.05
C ALA A 93 -16.44 -7.29 -22.00
N SER A 94 -17.42 -7.21 -21.08
CA SER A 94 -17.35 -6.28 -19.95
C SER A 94 -16.14 -6.56 -19.07
N LEU A 95 -15.82 -7.83 -18.79
CA LEU A 95 -14.63 -8.18 -18.00
C LEU A 95 -13.33 -7.68 -18.64
N ASN A 96 -13.16 -7.80 -19.96
CA ASN A 96 -11.99 -7.27 -20.65
C ASN A 96 -11.88 -5.74 -20.51
N SER A 97 -12.99 -5.02 -20.69
CA SER A 97 -13.03 -3.56 -20.51
C SER A 97 -12.68 -3.16 -19.07
N ILE A 98 -13.23 -3.87 -18.08
CA ILE A 98 -13.01 -3.58 -16.67
C ILE A 98 -11.55 -3.86 -16.28
N VAL A 99 -10.93 -4.92 -16.82
CA VAL A 99 -9.49 -5.18 -16.59
C VAL A 99 -8.63 -4.06 -17.18
N ALA A 100 -8.99 -3.51 -18.35
CA ALA A 100 -8.29 -2.35 -18.91
C ALA A 100 -8.45 -1.09 -18.03
N GLU A 101 -9.66 -0.82 -17.51
CA GLU A 101 -9.91 0.26 -16.54
C GLU A 101 -9.08 0.07 -15.27
N MET A 102 -9.02 -1.16 -14.74
CA MET A 102 -8.26 -1.51 -13.55
C MET A 102 -6.75 -1.31 -13.74
N LYS A 103 -6.21 -1.65 -14.91
CA LYS A 103 -4.81 -1.36 -15.26
C LYS A 103 -4.53 0.14 -15.24
N GLY A 104 -5.41 0.94 -15.82
CA GLY A 104 -5.29 2.40 -15.81
C GLY A 104 -5.39 2.99 -14.41
N TYR A 105 -6.24 2.44 -13.56
CA TYR A 105 -6.33 2.80 -12.14
C TYR A 105 -5.04 2.46 -11.38
N ILE A 106 -4.54 1.23 -11.50
CA ILE A 106 -3.33 0.78 -10.82
C ILE A 106 -2.10 1.56 -11.28
N ALA A 107 -1.98 1.86 -12.58
CA ALA A 107 -0.87 2.66 -13.09
C ALA A 107 -0.85 4.06 -12.44
N ARG A 108 -2.01 4.73 -12.36
CA ARG A 108 -2.15 6.04 -11.68
C ARG A 108 -1.86 5.92 -10.18
N PHE A 109 -2.39 4.89 -9.51
CA PHE A 109 -2.15 4.68 -8.08
C PHE A 109 -0.67 4.43 -7.78
N ASN A 110 0.01 3.62 -8.60
CA ASN A 110 1.44 3.37 -8.47
C ASN A 110 2.27 4.64 -8.72
N GLN A 111 1.86 5.47 -9.67
CA GLN A 111 2.48 6.77 -9.92
C GLN A 111 2.29 7.73 -8.72
N ASP A 112 1.09 7.80 -8.16
CA ASP A 112 0.82 8.59 -6.96
C ASP A 112 1.63 8.09 -5.76
N LEU A 113 1.79 6.76 -5.62
CA LEU A 113 2.64 6.15 -4.60
C LEU A 113 4.10 6.57 -4.75
N ASP A 114 4.63 6.56 -5.98
CA ASP A 114 6.00 6.98 -6.29
C ASP A 114 6.20 8.48 -6.04
N ALA A 115 5.16 9.29 -6.22
CA ALA A 115 5.18 10.73 -5.97
C ALA A 115 5.16 11.09 -4.47
N LEU A 116 4.83 10.16 -3.57
CA LEU A 116 4.90 10.41 -2.13
C LEU A 116 6.34 10.72 -1.71
N SER A 117 6.53 11.74 -0.90
CA SER A 117 7.85 12.06 -0.32
C SER A 117 8.03 11.28 0.98
N LEU A 118 8.18 9.96 0.86
CA LEU A 118 8.44 9.08 1.99
C LEU A 118 9.86 9.30 2.51
N LYS A 119 10.02 9.25 3.82
CA LYS A 119 11.29 9.51 4.51
C LYS A 119 11.91 8.26 5.11
N SER A 120 11.10 7.26 5.45
CA SER A 120 11.52 6.02 6.10
C SER A 120 11.79 4.91 5.08
N THR A 121 12.87 4.19 5.29
CA THR A 121 13.25 3.02 4.49
C THR A 121 12.18 1.93 4.60
N GLU A 122 11.55 1.80 5.76
CA GLU A 122 10.51 0.81 6.00
C GLU A 122 9.26 1.04 5.13
N LEU A 123 8.78 2.29 5.01
CA LEU A 123 7.58 2.55 4.19
C LEU A 123 7.90 2.63 2.70
N ASP A 124 9.15 2.92 2.32
CA ASP A 124 9.60 2.74 0.94
C ASP A 124 9.58 1.26 0.52
N ALA A 125 10.01 0.35 1.40
CA ALA A 125 9.89 -1.08 1.16
C ALA A 125 8.42 -1.53 1.06
N VAL A 126 7.55 -1.01 1.94
CA VAL A 126 6.10 -1.28 1.88
C VAL A 126 5.50 -0.76 0.58
N ARG A 127 5.86 0.45 0.12
CA ARG A 127 5.46 0.96 -1.20
C ARG A 127 5.81 -0.03 -2.30
N GLY A 128 7.03 -0.57 -2.30
CA GLY A 128 7.47 -1.58 -3.26
C GLY A 128 6.55 -2.81 -3.27
N LYS A 129 6.23 -3.34 -2.08
CA LYS A 129 5.32 -4.49 -1.92
C LYS A 129 3.88 -4.18 -2.35
N ILE A 130 3.37 -2.97 -2.10
CA ILE A 130 2.04 -2.56 -2.58
C ILE A 130 2.01 -2.57 -4.12
N LYS A 131 3.04 -2.01 -4.76
CA LYS A 131 3.16 -2.02 -6.23
C LYS A 131 3.26 -3.43 -6.78
N GLU A 132 4.02 -4.32 -6.14
CA GLU A 132 4.08 -5.74 -6.52
C GLU A 132 2.71 -6.41 -6.42
N SER A 133 1.98 -6.19 -5.32
CA SER A 133 0.64 -6.73 -5.12
C SER A 133 -0.32 -6.27 -6.21
N ASN A 134 -0.28 -4.98 -6.57
CA ASN A 134 -1.09 -4.43 -7.64
C ASN A 134 -0.76 -5.08 -9.00
N ASN A 135 0.52 -5.29 -9.30
CA ASN A 135 0.94 -5.95 -10.53
C ASN A 135 0.49 -7.41 -10.58
N ILE A 136 0.62 -8.15 -9.48
CA ILE A 136 0.08 -9.52 -9.36
C ILE A 136 -1.43 -9.53 -9.60
N GLY A 137 -2.17 -8.56 -9.07
CA GLY A 137 -3.62 -8.43 -9.29
C GLY A 137 -4.00 -8.22 -10.76
N ILE A 138 -3.22 -7.44 -11.51
CA ILE A 138 -3.37 -7.29 -12.96
C ILE A 138 -3.10 -8.61 -13.68
N GLU A 139 -1.94 -9.22 -13.43
CA GLU A 139 -1.54 -10.46 -14.10
C GLU A 139 -2.54 -11.59 -13.85
N LEU A 140 -3.05 -11.67 -12.62
CA LEU A 140 -4.04 -12.66 -12.23
C LEU A 140 -5.35 -12.42 -12.97
N SER A 141 -5.77 -11.16 -13.09
CA SER A 141 -6.99 -10.79 -13.80
C SER A 141 -6.90 -11.09 -15.29
N GLU A 142 -5.78 -10.71 -15.93
CA GLU A 142 -5.52 -11.01 -17.34
C GLU A 142 -5.48 -12.52 -17.61
N ALA A 143 -4.76 -13.28 -16.77
CA ALA A 143 -4.69 -14.74 -16.91
C ALA A 143 -6.06 -15.41 -16.72
N SER A 144 -6.90 -14.87 -15.83
CA SER A 144 -8.21 -15.42 -15.52
C SER A 144 -9.26 -15.18 -16.62
N ILE A 145 -9.14 -14.08 -17.37
CA ILE A 145 -10.10 -13.73 -18.43
C ILE A 145 -9.63 -14.15 -19.83
N ALA A 146 -8.42 -14.68 -19.95
CA ALA A 146 -7.89 -15.21 -21.20
C ALA A 146 -8.80 -16.28 -21.82
N ASN A 147 -8.83 -16.37 -23.15
CA ASN A 147 -9.62 -17.38 -23.86
C ASN A 147 -9.31 -18.81 -23.42
N THR A 148 -8.03 -19.07 -23.10
CA THR A 148 -7.56 -20.32 -22.50
C THR A 148 -6.79 -19.97 -21.23
N PRO A 149 -7.43 -20.04 -20.06
CA PRO A 149 -6.78 -19.70 -18.79
C PRO A 149 -5.60 -20.62 -18.49
N ASP A 150 -4.43 -20.03 -18.21
CA ASP A 150 -3.28 -20.77 -17.71
C ASP A 150 -3.45 -21.03 -16.20
N THR A 151 -3.98 -22.21 -15.88
CA THR A 151 -4.27 -22.59 -14.50
C THR A 151 -3.03 -22.69 -13.61
N LYS A 152 -1.85 -22.98 -14.19
CA LYS A 152 -0.59 -23.01 -13.44
C LYS A 152 -0.18 -21.60 -13.07
N LYS A 153 -0.17 -20.69 -14.05
CA LYS A 153 0.13 -19.27 -13.82
C LYS A 153 -0.85 -18.65 -12.82
N ILE A 154 -2.15 -18.92 -12.95
CA ILE A 154 -3.17 -18.44 -12.00
C ILE A 154 -2.88 -18.93 -10.57
N THR A 155 -2.55 -20.22 -10.41
CA THR A 155 -2.26 -20.79 -9.08
C THR A 155 -0.99 -20.18 -8.47
N GLU A 156 0.06 -20.00 -9.27
CA GLU A 156 1.30 -19.34 -8.84
C GLU A 156 1.05 -17.90 -8.38
N LEU A 157 0.31 -17.13 -9.19
CA LEU A 157 -0.04 -15.75 -8.88
C LEU A 157 -0.90 -15.66 -7.60
N GLN A 158 -1.85 -16.58 -7.40
CA GLN A 158 -2.64 -16.65 -6.16
C GLN A 158 -1.77 -16.94 -4.93
N ASN A 159 -0.81 -17.86 -5.05
CA ASN A 159 0.11 -18.17 -3.97
C ASN A 159 1.01 -16.97 -3.63
N ARG A 160 1.56 -16.30 -4.64
CA ARG A 160 2.37 -15.09 -4.45
C ARG A 160 1.56 -13.96 -3.84
N ALA A 161 0.34 -13.71 -4.33
CA ALA A 161 -0.57 -12.71 -3.75
C ALA A 161 -0.83 -12.98 -2.27
N THR A 162 -1.10 -14.25 -1.91
CA THR A 162 -1.38 -14.66 -0.52
C THR A 162 -0.15 -14.48 0.38
N ALA A 163 1.03 -14.89 -0.08
CA ALA A 163 2.27 -14.73 0.66
C ALA A 163 2.58 -13.24 0.89
N LEU A 164 2.51 -12.44 -0.17
CA LEU A 164 2.77 -11.01 -0.12
C LEU A 164 1.74 -10.27 0.77
N GLN A 165 0.47 -10.66 0.71
CA GLN A 165 -0.56 -10.09 1.59
C GLN A 165 -0.25 -10.36 3.07
N LYS A 166 0.23 -11.56 3.40
CA LYS A 166 0.63 -11.90 4.78
C LYS A 166 1.81 -11.04 5.22
N GLU A 167 2.84 -10.91 4.39
CA GLU A 167 4.00 -10.05 4.68
C GLU A 167 3.60 -8.60 4.90
N LEU A 168 2.82 -8.02 3.98
CA LEU A 168 2.31 -6.65 4.08
C LEU A 168 1.52 -6.43 5.38
N VAL A 169 0.64 -7.36 5.74
CA VAL A 169 -0.17 -7.27 6.96
C VAL A 169 0.70 -7.33 8.22
N THR A 170 1.70 -8.21 8.26
CA THR A 170 2.65 -8.31 9.38
C THR A 170 3.52 -7.06 9.50
N GLU A 171 4.08 -6.58 8.39
CA GLU A 171 4.93 -5.39 8.38
C GLU A 171 4.16 -4.13 8.76
N MET A 172 2.96 -3.94 8.21
CA MET A 172 2.12 -2.78 8.54
C MET A 172 1.74 -2.76 10.02
N GLN A 173 1.47 -3.91 10.64
CA GLN A 173 1.23 -3.97 12.09
C GLN A 173 2.47 -3.58 12.90
N ALA A 174 3.64 -4.13 12.55
CA ALA A 174 4.89 -3.78 13.22
C ALA A 174 5.21 -2.28 13.11
N LEU A 175 4.98 -1.69 11.93
CA LEU A 175 5.21 -0.26 11.69
C LEU A 175 4.20 0.62 12.42
N GLN A 176 2.94 0.20 12.53
CA GLN A 176 1.95 0.91 13.34
C GLN A 176 2.33 0.93 14.82
N THR A 177 2.78 -0.20 15.39
CA THR A 177 3.28 -0.24 16.78
C THR A 177 4.47 0.70 16.95
N LYS A 178 5.38 0.71 15.99
CA LYS A 178 6.57 1.57 16.01
C LYS A 178 6.22 3.05 15.94
N ALA A 179 5.26 3.41 15.08
CA ALA A 179 4.75 4.79 14.95
C ALA A 179 4.10 5.32 16.24
N GLN A 180 3.51 4.45 17.07
CA GLN A 180 2.93 4.84 18.36
C GLN A 180 3.98 5.31 19.38
N THR A 181 5.25 4.97 19.18
CA THR A 181 6.36 5.44 20.02
C THR A 181 6.83 6.86 19.69
N ALA A 182 6.35 7.44 18.57
CA ALA A 182 6.62 8.82 18.22
C ALA A 182 5.78 9.76 19.09
N SER A 183 6.45 10.44 20.03
CA SER A 183 5.90 11.49 20.88
C SER A 183 5.55 12.74 20.09
#